data_AF-A0A6V7IK67-F1
#
_entry.id   AF-A0A6V7IK67-F1
#
_cell.length_a   1.000
_cell.length_b   1.000
_cell.length_c   1.000
_cell.angle_alpha   90.00
_cell.angle_beta   90.00
_cell.angle_gamma   90.00
#
_symmetry.space_group_name_H-M   'P 1'
#
loop_
_entity.id
_entity.type
_entity.pdbx_description
1 polymer ?
#
loop_
_entity_poly.entity_id
_entity_poly.type
_entity_poly.pdbx_seq_one_letter_code
_entity_poly.pdbx_strand_id
1 'polypeptide(L)'
;WLIYEPNDLGGQLKWLADTLLAAEQNNEFVHILAHVPSGAPDQQNTWSREYRKIINRFAHIITGQFNGHTHADEFNVFFDTKDYSKIINVAWNGGCATPWAYVNPNYRVYWADQNTY
;
A
#
# COMPACT_ATOMS: atom_id res chain seq x y z
N TRP A 1 6.72 -13.18 -19.57
CA TRP A 1 7.77 -12.71 -18.65
C TRP A 1 7.25 -12.61 -17.22
N LEU A 2 6.39 -11.64 -16.85
CA LEU A 2 5.84 -11.54 -15.47
C LEU A 2 4.97 -12.74 -15.03
N ILE A 3 4.16 -13.28 -15.94
CA ILE A 3 3.27 -14.42 -15.67
C ILE A 3 4.03 -15.76 -15.70
N TYR A 4 5.19 -15.79 -16.38
CA TYR A 4 5.98 -17.01 -16.56
C TYR A 4 6.76 -17.38 -15.29
N GLU A 5 7.35 -16.37 -14.64
CA GLU A 5 8.02 -16.50 -13.35
C GLU A 5 7.53 -15.40 -12.39
N PRO A 6 6.53 -15.70 -11.54
CA PRO A 6 5.96 -14.74 -10.59
C PRO A 6 6.86 -14.57 -9.35
N ASN A 7 8.16 -14.43 -9.56
CA ASN A 7 9.16 -14.19 -8.52
C ASN A 7 9.14 -12.71 -8.09
N ASP A 8 9.79 -12.38 -6.97
CA ASP A 8 9.94 -11.00 -6.50
C ASP A 8 10.86 -10.21 -7.46
N LEU A 9 10.26 -9.54 -8.42
CA LEU A 9 10.97 -8.83 -9.48
C LEU A 9 11.78 -7.69 -8.91
N GLY A 10 13.09 -7.71 -9.18
CA GLY A 10 14.01 -6.72 -8.63
C GLY A 10 14.18 -6.79 -7.11
N GLY A 11 13.65 -7.83 -6.45
CA GLY A 11 13.75 -7.97 -4.99
C GLY A 11 12.97 -6.90 -4.21
N GLN A 12 11.93 -6.31 -4.81
CA GLN A 12 11.23 -5.16 -4.23
C GLN A 12 10.50 -5.50 -2.93
N LEU A 13 9.84 -6.66 -2.86
CA LEU A 13 9.15 -7.10 -1.63
C LEU A 13 10.15 -7.47 -0.53
N LYS A 14 11.27 -8.10 -0.90
CA LYS A 14 12.36 -8.35 0.03
C LYS A 14 12.93 -7.04 0.59
N TRP A 15 13.26 -6.09 -0.28
CA TRP A 15 13.76 -4.78 0.13
C TRP A 15 12.77 -4.06 1.04
N LEU A 16 11.47 -4.10 0.72
CA LEU A 16 10.43 -3.50 1.56
C LEU A 16 10.39 -4.13 2.95
N ALA A 17 10.42 -5.46 3.03
CA ALA A 17 10.43 -6.18 4.32
C ALA A 17 11.68 -5.86 5.15
N ASP A 18 12.86 -5.82 4.52
CA ASP A 18 14.12 -5.48 5.20
C ASP A 18 14.12 -4.02 5.68
N THR A 19 13.55 -3.10 4.89
CA THR A 19 13.42 -1.68 5.24
C THR A 19 12.47 -1.46 6.41
N LEU A 20 11.30 -2.11 6.40
CA LEU A 20 10.34 -2.04 7.50
C LEU A 20 10.89 -2.67 8.78
N LEU A 21 11.69 -3.73 8.66
CA LEU A 21 12.37 -4.32 9.81
C LEU A 21 13.40 -3.36 10.43
N ALA A 22 14.17 -2.65 9.60
CA ALA A 22 15.10 -1.64 10.09
C ALA A 22 14.37 -0.47 10.78
N ALA A 23 13.27 0.01 10.18
CA ALA A 23 12.42 1.04 10.78
C ALA A 23 11.85 0.60 12.14
N GLU A 24 11.35 -0.64 12.24
CA GLU A 24 10.88 -1.24 13.51
C GLU A 24 11.97 -1.21 14.59
N GLN A 25 13.20 -1.61 14.24
CA GLN A 25 14.34 -1.62 15.16
C GLN A 25 14.76 -0.22 15.62
N ASN A 26 14.54 0.78 14.77
CA ASN A 26 14.85 2.19 15.05
C ASN A 26 13.70 2.95 15.71
N ASN A 27 12.55 2.31 15.96
CA ASN A 27 11.31 2.93 16.43
C ASN A 27 10.80 4.04 15.49
N GLU A 28 10.93 3.81 14.18
CA GLU A 28 10.43 4.70 13.13
C GLU A 28 9.03 4.29 12.68
N PHE A 29 8.22 5.27 12.33
CA PHE A 29 6.98 5.08 11.60
C PHE A 29 7.21 5.22 10.10
N VAL A 30 6.33 4.60 9.30
CA VAL A 30 6.52 4.48 7.86
C VAL A 30 5.26 4.83 7.09
N HIS A 31 5.43 5.70 6.10
CA HIS A 31 4.48 5.90 5.01
C HIS A 31 4.92 5.15 3.75
N ILE A 32 3.98 4.42 3.12
CA ILE A 32 4.22 3.73 1.86
C ILE A 32 3.52 4.47 0.73
N LEU A 33 4.28 4.82 -0.31
CA LEU A 33 3.76 5.42 -1.53
C LEU A 33 3.91 4.40 -2.67
N ALA A 34 2.83 4.11 -3.36
CA ALA A 34 2.79 3.22 -4.51
C ALA A 34 1.86 3.78 -5.59
N HIS A 35 2.01 3.35 -6.85
CA HIS A 35 1.10 3.79 -7.90
C HIS A 35 -0.16 2.92 -7.94
N VAL A 36 0.00 1.62 -8.20
CA VAL A 36 -1.09 0.65 -8.32
C VAL A 36 -1.53 0.16 -6.94
N PRO A 37 -2.82 0.26 -6.56
CA PRO A 37 -3.33 -0.28 -5.31
C PRO A 37 -3.15 -1.80 -5.19
N SER A 38 -2.86 -2.27 -3.98
CA SER A 38 -2.78 -3.71 -3.73
C SER A 38 -4.12 -4.39 -4.02
N GLY A 39 -4.13 -5.42 -4.88
CA GLY A 39 -5.34 -6.15 -5.24
C GLY A 39 -6.13 -5.54 -6.41
N ALA A 40 -5.57 -4.53 -7.08
CA ALA A 40 -6.11 -4.04 -8.34
C ALA A 40 -6.04 -5.12 -9.44
N PRO A 41 -6.96 -5.12 -10.44
CA PRO A 41 -7.05 -6.15 -11.47
C PRO A 41 -5.79 -6.29 -12.35
N ASP A 42 -5.00 -5.23 -12.44
CA ASP A 42 -3.75 -5.15 -13.21
C ASP A 42 -2.51 -5.60 -12.40
N GLN A 43 -2.70 -6.00 -11.14
CA GLN A 43 -1.62 -6.50 -10.28
C GLN A 43 -1.58 -8.04 -10.22
N GLN A 44 -0.36 -8.59 -10.14
CA GLN A 44 -0.18 -10.03 -9.97
C GLN A 44 -0.66 -10.50 -8.59
N ASN A 45 -1.53 -11.52 -8.58
CA ASN A 45 -2.11 -12.07 -7.34
C ASN A 45 -1.06 -12.51 -6.32
N THR A 46 0.03 -13.15 -6.78
CA THR A 46 1.14 -13.55 -5.91
C THR A 46 1.80 -12.36 -5.25
N TRP A 47 2.06 -11.29 -6.00
CA TRP A 47 2.68 -10.08 -5.45
C TRP A 47 1.77 -9.41 -4.42
N SER A 48 0.48 -9.23 -4.74
CA SER A 48 -0.51 -8.64 -3.81
C SER A 48 -0.66 -9.46 -2.53
N ARG A 49 -0.64 -10.80 -2.63
CA ARG A 49 -0.67 -11.70 -1.47
C ARG A 49 0.56 -11.53 -0.58
N GLU A 50 1.76 -11.50 -1.16
CA GLU A 50 3.00 -11.36 -0.38
C GLU A 50 3.13 -9.95 0.22
N TYR A 51 2.78 -8.91 -0.52
CA TYR A 51 2.67 -7.54 -0.01
C TYR A 51 1.74 -7.48 1.20
N ARG A 52 0.54 -8.08 1.12
CA ARG A 52 -0.40 -8.14 2.24
C ARG A 52 0.20 -8.81 3.49
N LYS A 53 1.04 -9.84 3.35
CA LYS A 53 1.70 -10.46 4.52
C LYS A 53 2.70 -9.51 5.18
N ILE A 54 3.44 -8.75 4.38
CA ILE A 54 4.37 -7.72 4.87
C ILE A 54 3.58 -6.64 5.63
N ILE A 55 2.50 -6.11 5.03
CA ILE A 55 1.63 -5.14 5.70
C ILE A 55 1.08 -5.70 7.02
N ASN A 56 0.63 -6.95 7.05
CA ASN A 56 0.16 -7.56 8.29
C ASN A 56 1.26 -7.65 9.36
N ARG A 57 2.50 -7.97 9.00
CA ARG A 57 3.61 -8.09 9.95
C ARG A 57 3.99 -6.73 10.55
N PHE A 58 3.97 -5.67 9.76
CA PHE A 58 4.45 -4.34 10.13
C PHE A 58 3.32 -3.31 10.33
N ALA A 59 2.07 -3.75 10.44
CA ALA A 59 0.91 -2.87 10.54
C ALA A 59 0.99 -1.84 11.68
N HIS A 60 1.75 -2.13 12.74
CA HIS A 60 1.91 -1.26 13.90
C HIS A 60 2.89 -0.10 13.70
N ILE A 61 3.77 -0.17 12.68
CA ILE A 61 4.66 0.95 12.31
C ILE A 61 4.23 1.65 11.02
N ILE A 62 3.35 1.03 10.22
CA ILE A 62 2.86 1.63 8.97
C ILE A 62 1.70 2.58 9.30
N THR A 63 1.98 3.87 9.26
CA THR A 63 1.04 4.94 9.67
C THR A 63 0.26 5.54 8.50
N GLY A 64 0.67 5.22 7.26
CA GLY A 64 -0.02 5.67 6.06
C GLY A 64 0.36 4.88 4.82
N GLN A 65 -0.62 4.63 3.97
CA GLN A 65 -0.41 4.09 2.62
C GLN A 65 -1.15 4.96 1.61
N PHE A 66 -0.49 5.30 0.50
CA PHE A 66 -0.99 6.20 -0.52
C PHE A 66 -0.80 5.63 -1.92
N ASN A 67 -1.87 5.64 -2.70
CA ASN A 67 -1.97 5.05 -4.02
C ASN A 67 -2.60 6.02 -5.04
N GLY A 68 -2.62 5.59 -6.29
CA GLY A 68 -3.30 6.24 -7.41
C GLY A 68 -3.85 5.20 -8.38
N HIS A 69 -3.53 5.39 -9.66
CA HIS A 69 -3.81 4.47 -10.78
C HIS A 69 -5.29 4.34 -11.20
N THR A 70 -6.22 4.14 -10.28
CA THR A 70 -7.63 3.87 -10.65
C THR A 70 -8.40 5.12 -11.07
N HIS A 71 -7.82 6.31 -10.82
CA HIS A 71 -8.43 7.62 -11.08
C HIS A 71 -9.66 7.92 -10.22
N ALA A 72 -10.06 7.01 -9.35
CA ALA A 72 -11.17 7.16 -8.43
C ALA A 72 -10.68 7.60 -7.03
N ASP A 73 -11.56 8.32 -6.34
CA ASP A 73 -11.39 8.63 -4.93
C ASP A 73 -11.95 7.47 -4.10
N GLU A 74 -11.03 6.63 -3.60
CA GLU A 74 -11.37 5.38 -2.92
C GLU A 74 -10.27 4.97 -1.94
N PHE A 75 -10.47 3.85 -1.25
CA PHE A 75 -9.46 3.31 -0.33
C PHE A 75 -9.60 1.80 -0.18
N ASN A 76 -8.47 1.15 0.12
CA ASN A 76 -8.42 -0.27 0.43
C ASN A 76 -8.21 -0.48 1.92
N VAL A 77 -9.03 -1.34 2.53
CA VAL A 77 -8.91 -1.73 3.93
C VAL A 77 -8.16 -3.04 4.04
N PHE A 78 -7.11 -3.07 4.86
CA PHE A 78 -6.35 -4.28 5.17
C PHE A 78 -6.86 -4.87 6.48
N PHE A 79 -7.23 -6.14 6.44
CA PHE A 79 -7.65 -6.92 7.60
C PHE A 79 -6.55 -7.87 8.05
N ASP A 80 -6.50 -8.13 9.35
CA ASP A 80 -5.59 -9.12 9.93
C ASP A 80 -5.81 -10.49 9.28
N THR A 81 -4.71 -11.21 9.04
CA THR A 81 -4.70 -12.50 8.35
C THR A 81 -5.19 -13.67 9.20
N LYS A 82 -5.25 -13.49 10.52
CA LYS A 82 -5.76 -14.48 11.50
C LYS A 82 -7.14 -14.10 12.03
N ASP A 83 -7.43 -12.81 12.16
CA ASP A 83 -8.74 -12.29 12.60
C ASP A 83 -9.29 -11.25 11.61
N TYR A 84 -10.11 -11.70 10.66
CA TYR A 84 -10.69 -10.85 9.62
C TYR A 84 -11.70 -9.81 10.13
N SER A 85 -12.06 -9.82 11.43
CA SER A 85 -12.85 -8.74 12.02
C SER A 85 -12.01 -7.50 12.35
N LYS A 86 -10.68 -7.66 12.43
CA LYS A 86 -9.74 -6.59 12.81
C LYS A 86 -9.16 -5.89 11.58
N ILE A 87 -9.40 -4.59 11.50
CA ILE A 87 -8.72 -3.70 10.55
C ILE A 87 -7.32 -3.39 11.09
N ILE A 88 -6.31 -3.49 10.21
CA ILE A 88 -4.90 -3.27 10.57
C ILE A 88 -4.26 -2.12 9.80
N ASN A 89 -4.80 -1.75 8.64
CA ASN A 89 -4.27 -0.63 7.86
C ASN A 89 -5.28 -0.15 6.80
N VAL A 90 -5.07 1.06 6.27
CA VAL A 90 -5.85 1.64 5.17
C VAL A 90 -4.89 2.25 4.16
N ALA A 91 -5.14 1.98 2.87
CA ALA A 91 -4.43 2.61 1.77
C ALA A 91 -5.35 3.51 0.96
N TRP A 92 -4.97 4.78 0.85
CA TRP A 92 -5.79 5.81 0.24
C TRP A 92 -5.45 5.99 -1.23
N ASN A 93 -6.45 5.95 -2.09
CA ASN A 93 -6.32 6.27 -3.50
C ASN A 93 -6.84 7.67 -3.76
N GLY A 94 -5.92 8.58 -4.14
CA GLY A 94 -6.18 10.01 -4.14
C GLY A 94 -6.97 10.55 -5.34
N GLY A 95 -7.44 9.70 -6.25
CA GLY A 95 -8.02 10.12 -7.53
C GLY A 95 -6.96 10.52 -8.57
N CYS A 96 -7.29 11.47 -9.45
CA CYS A 96 -6.37 11.94 -10.46
C CYS A 96 -6.61 13.39 -10.89
N ALA A 97 -5.53 14.03 -11.33
CA ALA A 97 -5.58 15.36 -11.93
C ALA A 97 -6.15 15.35 -13.37
N THR A 98 -6.10 14.21 -14.06
CA THR A 98 -6.65 14.07 -15.42
C THR A 98 -8.17 13.87 -15.36
N PRO A 99 -8.95 14.39 -16.32
CA PRO A 99 -10.38 14.07 -16.43
C PRO A 99 -10.65 12.71 -17.08
N TRP A 100 -9.60 11.95 -17.42
CA TRP A 100 -9.73 10.66 -18.09
C TRP A 100 -10.19 9.55 -17.12
N ALA A 101 -11.26 8.80 -17.32
CA ALA A 101 -12.40 9.16 -18.15
C ALA A 101 -13.59 9.41 -17.21
N TYR A 102 -14.35 10.46 -17.48
CA TYR A 102 -15.60 10.79 -16.78
C TYR A 102 -15.45 11.12 -15.28
N VAL A 103 -14.30 11.67 -14.90
CA VAL A 103 -14.05 12.20 -13.54
C VAL A 103 -13.71 13.68 -13.60
N ASN A 104 -14.00 14.40 -12.52
CA ASN A 104 -13.50 15.77 -12.38
C ASN A 104 -12.02 15.71 -11.99
N PRO A 105 -11.15 16.57 -12.57
CA PRO A 105 -9.79 16.78 -12.08
C PRO A 105 -9.78 17.03 -10.57
N ASN A 106 -8.94 16.31 -9.84
CA ASN A 106 -8.81 16.47 -8.40
C ASN A 106 -7.34 16.42 -7.93
N TYR A 107 -7.14 16.85 -6.70
CA TYR A 107 -5.94 16.62 -5.91
C TYR A 107 -6.35 16.45 -4.45
N ARG A 108 -5.47 15.86 -3.65
CA ARG A 108 -5.75 15.59 -2.23
C ARG A 108 -4.62 16.06 -1.34
N VAL A 109 -5.01 16.60 -0.19
CA VAL A 109 -4.11 17.02 0.88
C VAL A 109 -4.37 16.12 2.09
N TYR A 110 -3.32 15.56 2.66
CA TYR A 110 -3.38 14.77 3.88
C TYR A 110 -2.66 15.51 5.00
N TRP A 111 -3.27 15.51 6.18
CA TRP A 111 -2.64 15.97 7.41
C TRP A 111 -2.23 14.75 8.22
N ALA A 112 -0.96 14.70 8.63
CA ALA A 112 -0.41 13.65 9.46
C ALA A 112 0.03 14.25 10.82
N ASP A 113 -0.11 13.47 11.89
CA ASP A 113 0.28 13.89 13.23
C ASP A 113 1.79 13.82 13.41
N GLN A 114 2.40 14.96 13.77
CA GLN A 114 3.84 15.14 13.97
C GLN A 114 4.51 14.16 14.95
N ASN A 115 3.74 13.60 15.88
CA ASN A 115 4.30 12.70 16.88
C ASN A 115 4.11 11.22 16.52
N THR A 116 3.33 10.90 15.49
CA THR A 116 2.93 9.53 15.13
C THR A 116 3.04 9.25 13.63
N TYR A 117 3.91 9.96 12.91
CA TYR A 117 4.29 9.65 11.52
C TYR A 117 5.77 9.34 11.36
#